data_AF-A0A3B8P7M0-F1
#
_entry.id   AF-A0A3B8P7M0-F1
#
_cell.length_a   1.000
_cell.length_b   1.000
_cell.length_c   1.000
_cell.angle_alpha   90.00
_cell.angle_beta   90.00
_cell.angle_gamma   90.00
#
_symmetry.space_group_name_H-M   'P 1'
#
loop_
_entity.id
_entity.type
_entity.pdbx_description
1 polymer ?
#
loop_
_entity_poly.entity_id
_entity_poly.type
_entity_poly.pdbx_seq_one_letter_code
_entity_poly.pdbx_strand_id
1 'polypeptide(L)'
;MTYEEHFDQVVPQFLQPRQTMTTPSGLQISANGTCWIRQREAATGESGAELVINEHSDVQISFSHEIASLRLEYYVQSQRPFAHQPLPEGQETAVSVAAERRSVYWLTLSGSGFTDFKPGPLASEPSHQVLAGPFRRLTISTSETGSVHVRKLQWTRTNRH
;
A
#
# COMPACT_ATOMS: atom_id res chain seq x y z
N MET A 1 -3.16 20.47 8.89
CA MET A 1 -2.45 19.60 9.85
C MET A 1 -2.10 18.30 9.15
N THR A 2 -0.85 17.85 9.24
CA THR A 2 -0.37 16.60 8.65
C THR A 2 -0.25 15.56 9.75
N TYR A 3 -0.71 14.34 9.46
CA TYR A 3 -0.64 13.18 10.34
C TYR A 3 0.30 12.15 9.70
N GLU A 4 0.95 11.35 10.53
CA GLU A 4 1.80 10.27 10.06
C GLU A 4 1.72 9.05 10.97
N GLU A 5 1.98 7.89 10.37
CA GLU A 5 2.15 6.61 11.06
C GLU A 5 3.44 5.97 10.52
N HIS A 6 4.35 5.67 11.43
CA HIS A 6 5.58 4.94 11.16
C HIS A 6 5.43 3.57 11.78
N PHE A 7 5.48 2.51 10.97
CA PHE A 7 5.25 1.16 11.48
C PHE A 7 6.36 0.70 12.44
N ASP A 8 7.54 1.35 12.44
CA ASP A 8 8.61 1.26 13.46
C ASP A 8 8.11 1.36 14.91
N GLN A 9 7.03 2.12 15.14
CA GLN A 9 6.46 2.34 16.46
C GLN A 9 5.37 1.33 16.83
N VAL A 10 5.00 0.46 15.89
CA VAL A 10 3.96 -0.56 16.09
C VAL A 10 4.62 -1.88 16.48
N VAL A 11 4.08 -2.54 17.51
CA VAL A 11 4.59 -3.83 17.98
C VAL A 11 4.49 -4.86 16.85
N PRO A 12 5.59 -5.57 16.53
CA PRO A 12 5.54 -6.64 15.53
C PRO A 12 4.49 -7.68 15.90
N GLN A 13 3.56 -7.92 14.99
CA GLN A 13 2.47 -8.86 15.21
C GLN A 13 1.93 -9.42 13.89
N PHE A 14 1.46 -10.65 13.96
CA PHE A 14 0.63 -11.23 12.91
C PHE A 14 -0.79 -10.67 13.01
N LEU A 15 -1.33 -10.19 11.89
CA LEU A 15 -2.74 -9.82 11.80
C LEU A 15 -3.52 -11.04 11.30
N GLN A 16 -4.28 -11.65 12.20
CA GLN A 16 -5.17 -12.74 11.82
C GLN A 16 -6.25 -12.23 10.85
N PRO A 17 -6.75 -13.08 9.94
CA PRO A 17 -7.90 -12.75 9.13
C PRO A 17 -9.06 -12.21 9.98
N ARG A 18 -9.61 -11.05 9.57
CA ARG A 18 -10.69 -10.30 10.24
C ARG A 18 -10.33 -9.67 11.59
N GLN A 19 -9.09 -9.79 12.05
CA GLN A 19 -8.60 -9.00 13.16
C GLN A 19 -8.46 -7.54 12.74
N THR A 20 -8.92 -6.62 13.59
CA THR A 20 -8.70 -5.19 13.41
C THR A 20 -7.69 -4.71 14.43
N MET A 21 -6.58 -4.15 13.96
CA MET A 21 -5.59 -3.47 14.78
C MET A 21 -5.82 -1.97 14.73
N THR A 22 -5.63 -1.30 15.86
CA THR A 22 -5.63 0.17 15.92
C THR A 22 -4.22 0.66 16.19
N THR A 23 -3.69 1.56 15.35
CA THR A 23 -2.37 2.16 15.54
C THR A 23 -2.43 3.36 16.49
N PRO A 24 -1.28 3.83 17.04
CA PRO A 24 -1.24 5.03 17.87
C PRO A 24 -1.77 6.29 17.18
N SER A 25 -1.62 6.43 15.86
CA SER A 25 -2.20 7.54 15.10
C SER A 25 -3.73 7.44 14.92
N GLY A 26 -4.35 6.36 15.39
CA GLY A 26 -5.77 6.07 15.25
C GLY A 26 -6.17 5.50 13.89
N LEU A 27 -5.24 4.90 13.12
CA LEU A 27 -5.59 4.11 11.94
C LEU A 27 -6.16 2.77 12.39
N GLN A 28 -7.15 2.27 11.66
CA GLN A 28 -7.64 0.91 11.84
C GLN A 28 -7.21 0.07 10.64
N ILE A 29 -6.46 -1.00 10.91
CA ILE A 29 -5.93 -1.89 9.88
C ILE A 29 -6.56 -3.26 10.07
N SER A 30 -7.18 -3.79 9.02
CA SER A 30 -7.73 -5.14 9.00
C SER A 30 -7.30 -5.88 7.75
N ALA A 31 -7.12 -7.18 7.85
CA ALA A 31 -6.72 -8.05 6.74
C ALA A 31 -7.72 -9.19 6.58
N ASN A 32 -7.99 -9.64 5.35
CA ASN A 32 -8.69 -10.91 5.13
C ASN A 32 -7.71 -12.08 4.90
N GLY A 33 -6.47 -11.78 4.55
CA GLY A 33 -5.39 -12.72 4.27
C GLY A 33 -4.27 -12.64 5.30
N THR A 34 -3.07 -13.04 4.88
CA THR A 34 -1.90 -13.14 5.75
C THR A 34 -1.14 -11.82 5.74
N CYS A 35 -1.23 -11.06 6.84
CA CYS A 35 -0.56 -9.77 6.97
C CYS A 35 0.28 -9.69 8.26
N TRP A 36 1.42 -9.04 8.19
CA TRP A 36 2.34 -8.92 9.32
C TRP A 36 2.76 -7.46 9.50
N ILE A 37 2.95 -7.08 10.75
CA ILE A 37 3.86 -5.99 11.08
C ILE A 37 5.12 -6.66 11.59
N ARG A 38 6.23 -6.45 10.89
CA ARG A 38 7.49 -7.09 11.24
C ARG A 38 8.62 -6.08 11.25
N GLN A 39 9.63 -6.31 12.08
CA GLN A 39 10.89 -5.60 11.95
C GLN A 39 11.59 -6.04 10.66
N ARG A 40 12.10 -5.05 9.93
CA ARG A 40 12.97 -5.20 8.78
C ARG A 40 14.38 -5.47 9.29
N GLU A 41 14.90 -6.65 8.97
CA GLU A 41 16.33 -6.91 9.04
C GLU A 41 16.96 -6.35 7.75
N ALA A 42 17.50 -5.13 7.81
CA ALA A 42 18.21 -4.56 6.68
C ALA A 42 19.67 -5.02 6.68
N ALA A 43 20.11 -5.66 5.60
CA ALA A 43 21.54 -5.84 5.33
C ALA A 43 22.32 -4.51 5.22
N THR A 44 21.61 -3.38 5.04
CA THR A 44 22.13 -2.02 4.86
C THR A 44 21.97 -1.12 6.10
N GLY A 45 21.59 -1.65 7.27
CA GLY A 45 21.72 -0.95 8.57
C GLY A 45 20.57 -0.03 8.99
N GLU A 46 19.55 0.20 8.14
CA GLU A 46 18.31 0.87 8.57
C GLU A 46 17.29 -0.17 9.05
N SER A 47 17.22 -0.38 10.36
CA SER A 47 16.19 -1.21 10.98
C SER A 47 14.93 -0.39 11.23
N GLY A 48 13.78 -0.92 10.84
CA GLY A 48 12.46 -0.31 11.05
C GLY A 48 11.37 -1.37 10.88
N ALA A 49 10.16 -1.18 11.40
CA ALA A 49 9.05 -2.09 11.15
C ALA A 49 8.21 -1.64 9.95
N GLU A 50 7.68 -2.63 9.24
CA GLU A 50 6.90 -2.44 8.02
C GLU A 50 5.64 -3.30 8.07
N LEU A 51 4.57 -2.79 7.46
CA LEU A 51 3.36 -3.55 7.18
C LEU A 51 3.58 -4.37 5.92
N VAL A 52 3.65 -5.69 6.07
CA VAL A 52 3.85 -6.65 4.99
C VAL A 52 2.55 -7.31 4.63
N ILE A 53 2.11 -7.04 3.41
CA ILE A 53 0.90 -7.58 2.81
C ILE A 53 1.36 -8.69 1.85
N ASN A 54 1.18 -9.95 2.26
CA ASN A 54 1.62 -11.08 1.44
C ASN A 54 0.72 -11.26 0.23
N GLU A 55 1.08 -12.23 -0.61
CA GLU A 55 0.30 -12.66 -1.77
C GLU A 55 -1.15 -13.01 -1.38
N HIS A 56 -2.07 -12.83 -2.33
CA HIS A 56 -3.49 -13.18 -2.19
C HIS A 56 -4.13 -12.63 -0.90
N SER A 57 -3.89 -11.35 -0.61
CA SER A 57 -4.36 -10.71 0.60
C SER A 57 -4.95 -9.32 0.31
N ASP A 58 -6.06 -9.01 0.97
CA ASP A 58 -6.62 -7.67 1.02
C ASP A 58 -6.40 -7.09 2.42
N VAL A 59 -5.77 -5.92 2.45
CA VAL A 59 -5.57 -5.15 3.68
C VAL A 59 -6.27 -3.82 3.56
N GLN A 60 -7.18 -3.58 4.49
CA GLN A 60 -7.94 -2.35 4.59
C GLN A 60 -7.35 -1.47 5.68
N ILE A 61 -7.09 -0.21 5.33
CA ILE A 61 -6.65 0.86 6.23
C ILE A 61 -7.76 1.91 6.26
N SER A 62 -8.38 2.06 7.43
CA SER A 62 -9.43 3.04 7.68
C SER A 62 -8.88 4.22 8.47
N PHE A 63 -9.21 5.41 7.99
CA PHE A 63 -8.87 6.68 8.61
C PHE A 63 -10.06 7.18 9.44
N SER A 64 -9.80 7.74 10.63
CA SER A 64 -10.85 8.29 11.50
C SER A 64 -11.61 9.46 10.87
N HIS A 65 -10.99 10.13 9.90
CA HIS A 65 -11.54 11.27 9.16
C HIS A 65 -11.35 11.07 7.66
N GLU A 66 -12.10 11.81 6.86
CA GLU A 66 -11.83 11.88 5.43
C GLU A 66 -10.51 12.62 5.19
N ILE A 67 -9.70 12.07 4.31
CA ILE A 67 -8.37 12.57 4.01
C ILE A 67 -8.34 13.17 2.60
N ALA A 68 -7.64 14.29 2.46
CA ALA A 68 -7.48 15.01 1.20
C ALA A 68 -6.30 14.48 0.38
N SER A 69 -5.29 13.93 1.05
CA SER A 69 -4.10 13.36 0.41
C SER A 69 -3.43 12.37 1.35
N LEU A 70 -2.92 11.27 0.77
CA LEU A 70 -2.10 10.27 1.43
C LEU A 70 -0.81 10.09 0.64
N ARG A 71 0.33 10.17 1.33
CA ARG A 71 1.63 9.73 0.84
C ARG A 71 1.96 8.38 1.47
N LEU A 72 2.16 7.40 0.62
CA LEU A 72 2.52 6.03 0.94
C LEU A 72 4.01 5.83 0.63
N GLU A 73 4.81 5.43 1.61
CA GLU A 73 6.16 4.92 1.39
C GLU A 73 6.13 3.39 1.33
N TYR A 74 6.53 2.81 0.20
CA TYR A 74 6.37 1.39 -0.05
C TYR A 74 7.39 0.83 -1.03
N TYR A 75 7.47 -0.51 -1.08
CA TYR A 75 8.10 -1.26 -2.15
C TYR A 75 7.38 -2.60 -2.35
N VAL A 76 7.68 -3.28 -3.45
CA VAL A 76 7.07 -4.54 -3.87
C VAL A 76 8.15 -5.60 -4.00
N GLN A 77 7.92 -6.76 -3.38
CA GLN A 77 8.77 -7.93 -3.55
C GLN A 77 8.00 -8.96 -4.37
N SER A 78 8.51 -9.30 -5.54
CA SER A 78 7.93 -10.31 -6.43
C SER A 78 8.99 -11.35 -6.79
N GLN A 79 8.59 -12.62 -6.88
CA GLN A 79 9.44 -13.68 -7.39
C GLN A 79 9.61 -13.62 -8.91
N ARG A 80 8.80 -12.81 -9.61
CA ARG A 80 8.95 -12.60 -11.06
C ARG A 80 9.93 -11.44 -11.29
N PRO A 81 10.90 -11.60 -12.20
CA PRO A 81 11.77 -10.48 -12.55
C PRO A 81 10.92 -9.32 -13.08
N PHE A 82 11.10 -8.14 -12.51
CA PHE A 82 10.55 -6.90 -13.06
C PHE A 82 11.21 -6.69 -14.41
N ALA A 83 10.54 -7.12 -15.49
CA ALA A 83 11.11 -7.03 -16.82
C ALA A 83 11.23 -5.55 -17.23
N HIS A 84 12.41 -4.97 -17.05
CA HIS A 84 12.91 -3.90 -17.90
C HIS A 84 13.22 -4.50 -19.28
N GLN A 85 12.20 -4.94 -20.01
CA GLN A 85 12.35 -5.13 -21.44
C GLN A 85 12.10 -3.78 -22.09
N PRO A 86 13.10 -3.16 -22.77
CA PRO A 86 12.81 -2.03 -23.64
C PRO A 86 11.78 -2.50 -24.65
N LEU A 87 10.63 -1.83 -24.66
CA LEU A 87 9.60 -2.07 -25.66
C LEU A 87 10.23 -1.75 -27.03
N PRO A 88 10.12 -2.64 -28.04
CA PRO A 88 10.52 -2.28 -29.39
C PRO A 88 9.71 -1.05 -29.83
N GLU A 89 10.40 -0.06 -30.41
CA GLU A 89 9.80 1.19 -30.87
C GLU A 89 8.60 0.92 -31.79
N GLY A 90 7.42 1.45 -31.45
CA GLY A 90 6.25 1.43 -32.34
C GLY A 90 4.91 0.94 -31.79
N GLN A 91 4.75 0.71 -30.47
CA GLN A 91 3.46 0.28 -29.89
C GLN A 91 3.00 1.19 -28.74
N GLU A 92 2.58 2.41 -29.06
CA GLU A 92 2.03 3.35 -28.06
C GLU A 92 0.62 2.94 -27.57
N THR A 93 -0.09 2.05 -28.27
CA THR A 93 -1.47 1.65 -27.90
C THR A 93 -1.57 0.39 -27.04
N ALA A 94 -0.51 -0.42 -26.91
CA ALA A 94 -0.53 -1.70 -26.18
C ALA A 94 -0.05 -1.61 -24.72
N VAL A 95 0.50 -0.47 -24.32
CA VAL A 95 1.17 -0.26 -23.02
C VAL A 95 0.18 -0.37 -21.85
N SER A 96 -1.10 -0.01 -22.05
CA SER A 96 -2.13 -0.05 -21.01
C SER A 96 -2.54 -1.48 -20.62
N VAL A 97 -2.67 -2.39 -21.60
CA VAL A 97 -3.15 -3.77 -21.36
C VAL A 97 -2.04 -4.65 -20.78
N ALA A 98 -0.78 -4.39 -21.15
CA ALA A 98 0.37 -5.09 -20.59
C ALA A 98 0.68 -4.67 -19.15
N ALA A 99 0.45 -3.40 -18.80
CA ALA A 99 0.61 -2.88 -17.44
C ALA A 99 -0.45 -3.48 -16.48
N GLU A 100 -1.71 -3.58 -16.91
CA GLU A 100 -2.79 -4.23 -16.13
C GLU A 100 -2.52 -5.72 -15.88
N ARG A 101 -1.87 -6.42 -16.82
CA ARG A 101 -1.48 -7.84 -16.66
C ARG A 101 -0.24 -8.06 -15.80
N ARG A 102 0.46 -6.99 -15.41
CA ARG A 102 1.70 -7.04 -14.61
C ARG A 102 1.52 -6.49 -13.19
N SER A 103 0.35 -5.93 -12.87
CA SER A 103 0.09 -5.40 -11.54
C SER A 103 0.15 -6.52 -10.51
N VAL A 104 1.08 -6.39 -9.57
CA VAL A 104 1.24 -7.32 -8.45
C VAL A 104 0.23 -7.00 -7.34
N TYR A 105 -0.32 -5.78 -7.34
CA TYR A 105 -1.34 -5.34 -6.40
C TYR A 105 -2.22 -4.22 -6.99
N TRP A 106 -3.36 -3.99 -6.35
CA TRP A 106 -4.32 -2.93 -6.66
C TRP A 106 -4.63 -2.10 -5.42
N LEU A 107 -5.02 -0.85 -5.67
CA LEU A 107 -5.41 0.12 -4.67
C LEU A 107 -6.88 0.48 -4.88
N THR A 108 -7.69 0.28 -3.84
CA THR A 108 -9.08 0.73 -3.81
C THR A 108 -9.21 1.88 -2.81
N LEU A 109 -9.62 3.06 -3.28
CA LEU A 109 -9.88 4.22 -2.42
C LEU A 109 -11.38 4.38 -2.25
N SER A 110 -11.90 4.26 -1.04
CA SER A 110 -13.33 4.41 -0.77
C SER A 110 -13.61 5.59 0.15
N GLY A 111 -14.55 6.44 -0.26
CA GLY A 111 -14.96 7.67 0.42
C GLY A 111 -16.48 7.82 0.50
N SER A 112 -16.95 9.00 0.91
CA SER A 112 -18.37 9.29 1.03
C SER A 112 -19.06 9.37 -0.35
N GLY A 113 -19.43 8.20 -0.89
CA GLY A 113 -20.17 8.06 -2.16
C GLY A 113 -19.33 7.72 -3.39
N PHE A 114 -18.03 7.45 -3.23
CA PHE A 114 -17.13 7.12 -4.33
C PHE A 114 -16.20 5.96 -3.98
N THR A 115 -15.85 5.18 -4.99
CA THR A 115 -14.81 4.15 -4.93
C THR A 115 -13.95 4.27 -6.18
N ASP A 116 -12.66 4.58 -6.00
CA ASP A 116 -11.63 4.55 -7.04
C ASP A 116 -10.95 3.19 -7.01
N PHE A 117 -10.64 2.64 -8.17
CA PHE A 117 -9.85 1.43 -8.30
C PHE A 117 -8.72 1.68 -9.28
N LYS A 118 -7.48 1.41 -8.87
CA LYS A 118 -6.32 1.58 -9.74
C LYS A 118 -5.22 0.55 -9.47
N PRO A 119 -4.45 0.18 -10.50
CA PRO A 119 -3.28 -0.66 -10.33
C PRO A 119 -2.22 0.04 -9.47
N GLY A 120 -1.55 -0.75 -8.64
CA GLY A 120 -0.42 -0.31 -7.84
C GLY A 120 0.87 -0.19 -8.66
N PRO A 121 1.62 0.92 -8.57
CA PRO A 121 2.91 1.03 -9.25
C PRO A 121 3.93 0.06 -8.66
N LEU A 122 4.72 -0.59 -9.52
CA LEU A 122 5.76 -1.50 -9.08
C LEU A 122 7.03 -0.72 -8.73
N ALA A 123 7.58 -0.98 -7.55
CA ALA A 123 8.85 -0.41 -7.11
C ALA A 123 9.64 -1.49 -6.35
N SER A 124 10.79 -1.90 -6.86
CA SER A 124 11.67 -2.87 -6.17
C SER A 124 12.43 -2.26 -4.99
N GLU A 125 12.52 -0.93 -4.96
CA GLU A 125 13.15 -0.15 -3.92
C GLU A 125 12.12 0.78 -3.24
N PRO A 126 12.39 1.25 -2.01
CA PRO A 126 11.51 2.18 -1.30
C PRO A 126 11.19 3.42 -2.14
N SER A 127 9.91 3.61 -2.44
CA SER A 127 9.41 4.72 -3.24
C SER A 127 8.20 5.36 -2.59
N HIS A 128 7.83 6.54 -3.08
CA HIS A 128 6.69 7.28 -2.60
C HIS A 128 5.59 7.34 -3.65
N GLN A 129 4.37 7.00 -3.26
CA GLN A 129 3.18 7.25 -4.06
C GLN A 129 2.25 8.22 -3.33
N VAL A 130 1.75 9.21 -4.06
CA VAL A 130 0.72 10.14 -3.56
C VAL A 130 -0.65 9.72 -4.10
N LEU A 131 -1.60 9.58 -3.20
CA LEU A 131 -2.99 9.23 -3.46
C LEU A 131 -3.86 10.43 -3.10
N ALA A 132 -4.50 11.01 -4.11
CA ALA A 132 -5.42 12.13 -3.93
C ALA A 132 -6.74 11.66 -3.34
N GLY A 133 -7.25 12.43 -2.38
CA GLY A 133 -8.56 12.31 -1.77
C GLY A 133 -9.67 12.99 -2.59
N PRO A 134 -10.91 13.02 -2.07
CA PRO A 134 -11.30 12.61 -0.72
C PRO A 134 -11.56 11.10 -0.58
N PHE A 135 -11.00 10.46 0.44
CA PHE A 135 -11.39 9.10 0.85
C PHE A 135 -11.23 8.88 2.35
N ARG A 136 -11.83 7.81 2.88
CA ARG A 136 -11.71 7.40 4.30
C ARG A 136 -11.10 6.02 4.46
N ARG A 137 -10.98 5.28 3.37
CA ARG A 137 -10.52 3.90 3.36
C ARG A 137 -9.61 3.67 2.17
N LEU A 138 -8.47 3.06 2.44
CA LEU A 138 -7.59 2.50 1.43
C LEU A 138 -7.61 0.98 1.59
N THR A 139 -7.87 0.25 0.52
CA THR A 139 -7.64 -1.20 0.46
C THR A 139 -6.48 -1.47 -0.48
N ILE A 140 -5.50 -2.24 -0.01
CA ILE A 140 -4.38 -2.75 -0.81
C ILE A 140 -4.63 -4.24 -1.02
N SER A 141 -4.82 -4.63 -2.27
CA SER A 141 -5.15 -5.99 -2.69
C SER A 141 -3.99 -6.60 -3.47
N THR A 142 -3.38 -7.65 -2.98
CA THR A 142 -2.23 -8.30 -3.64
C THR A 142 -2.66 -9.50 -4.49
N SER A 143 -1.94 -9.68 -5.60
CA SER A 143 -2.05 -10.85 -6.47
C SER A 143 -1.33 -12.07 -5.87
N GLU A 144 -1.33 -13.19 -6.59
CA GLU A 144 -0.60 -14.42 -6.24
C GLU A 144 0.92 -14.33 -6.44
N THR A 145 1.46 -13.19 -6.91
CA THR A 145 2.85 -13.14 -7.39
C THR A 145 3.72 -12.05 -6.77
N GLY A 146 3.30 -11.47 -5.66
CA GLY A 146 4.20 -10.70 -4.81
C GLY A 146 3.54 -10.08 -3.59
N SER A 147 4.40 -9.54 -2.73
CA SER A 147 4.04 -8.86 -1.50
C SER A 147 4.28 -7.36 -1.61
N VAL A 148 3.48 -6.60 -0.87
CA VAL A 148 3.62 -5.14 -0.73
C VAL A 148 4.11 -4.84 0.68
N HIS A 149 5.16 -4.05 0.77
CA HIS A 149 5.79 -3.64 2.01
C HIS A 149 5.56 -2.15 2.18
N VAL A 150 4.83 -1.77 3.23
CA VAL A 150 4.51 -0.37 3.54
C VAL A 150 5.30 0.05 4.77
N ARG A 151 6.14 1.08 4.62
CA ARG A 151 7.00 1.59 5.69
C ARG A 151 6.37 2.73 6.45
N LYS A 152 5.72 3.64 5.73
CA LYS A 152 5.21 4.88 6.30
C LYS A 152 3.95 5.34 5.59
N LEU A 153 3.04 5.92 6.37
CA LEU A 153 1.87 6.63 5.89
C LEU A 153 1.93 8.08 6.37
N GLN A 154 1.69 9.04 5.48
CA GLN A 154 1.49 10.45 5.85
C GLN A 154 0.23 10.97 5.18
N TRP A 155 -0.68 11.58 5.91
CA TRP A 155 -1.93 12.08 5.33
C TRP A 155 -2.34 13.45 5.88
N THR A 156 -3.19 14.11 5.11
CA THR A 156 -3.84 15.37 5.49
C THR A 156 -5.36 15.16 5.50
N ARG A 157 -6.05 15.74 6.47
CA ARG A 157 -7.52 15.69 6.54
C ARG A 157 -8.13 16.63 5.50
N THR A 158 -9.33 16.31 5.04
CA THR A 158 -10.16 17.30 4.33
C THR A 158 -10.57 18.40 5.30
N ASN A 159 -10.26 19.65 5.00
CA ASN A 159 -10.86 20.79 5.71
C ASN A 159 -12.28 20.98 5.19
N ARG A 160 -13.27 20.40 5.86
CA ARG A 160 -14.67 20.81 5.69
C ARG A 160 -14.91 21.90 6.74
N HIS A 161 -15.02 23.15 6.29
CA HIS A 161 -15.41 24.30 7.11
C HIS A 161 -16.90 24.23 7.47
#